data_AF-A0A4R3YKB4-F1
#
_entry.id   AF-A0A4R3YKB4-F1
#
_cell.length_a   1.000
_cell.length_b   1.000
_cell.length_c   1.000
_cell.angle_alpha   90.00
_cell.angle_beta   90.00
_cell.angle_gamma   90.00
#
_symmetry.space_group_name_H-M   'P 1'
#
loop_
_entity.id
_entity.type
_entity.pdbx_description
1 polymer ?
#
loop_
_entity_poly.entity_id
_entity_poly.type
_entity_poly.pdbx_seq_one_letter_code
_entity_poly.pdbx_strand_id
1 'polypeptide(L)' 'MGQGIVRRIVTLAERLEPDRNAIWDWLFHAQIETLGSRTAMELIFTDQGERVVALLEHALRDEEGASVVTGIQRLPRHDR' A
#
# COMPACT_ATOMS: atom_id res chain seq x y z
N MET A 1 -17.24 -10.54 2.13
CA MET A 1 -17.32 -9.07 1.98
C MET A 1 -15.95 -8.43 1.68
N GLY A 2 -14.97 -9.14 1.10
CA GLY A 2 -13.61 -8.62 0.84
C GLY A 2 -13.33 -8.10 -0.57
N GLN A 3 -14.20 -8.34 -1.56
CA GLN A 3 -13.92 -7.95 -2.95
C GLN A 3 -13.93 -6.42 -3.15
N GLY A 4 -14.77 -5.70 -2.40
CA GLY A 4 -14.84 -4.24 -2.47
C GLY A 4 -13.57 -3.57 -1.93
N ILE A 5 -13.03 -4.08 -0.82
CA ILE A 5 -11.85 -3.48 -0.18
C ILE A 5 -10.57 -3.74 -0.97
N VAL A 6 -10.39 -4.94 -1.53
CA VAL A 6 -9.24 -5.27 -2.39
C VAL A 6 -9.21 -4.33 -3.61
N ARG A 7 -10.34 -4.15 -4.28
CA ARG A 7 -10.43 -3.25 -5.43
C ARG A 7 -10.07 -1.81 -5.05
N ARG A 8 -10.59 -1.31 -3.93
CA ARG A 8 -10.28 0.05 -3.44
C ARG A 8 -8.80 0.23 -3.14
N ILE A 9 -8.18 -0.75 -2.47
CA ILE A 9 -6.73 -0.73 -2.17
C ILE A 9 -5.91 -0.71 -3.45
N VAL A 10 -6.22 -1.57 -4.43
CA VAL A 10 -5.50 -1.60 -5.72
C VAL A 10 -5.66 -0.27 -6.46
N THR A 11 -6.87 0.29 -6.54
CA THR A 11 -7.09 1.60 -7.18
C THR A 11 -6.32 2.73 -6.52
N LEU A 12 -6.16 2.71 -5.19
CA LEU A 12 -5.34 3.71 -4.49
C LEU A 12 -3.84 3.47 -4.73
N ALA A 13 -3.39 2.22 -4.71
CA ALA A 13 -2.00 1.87 -4.98
C ALA A 13 -1.56 2.22 -6.41
N GLU A 14 -2.44 2.03 -7.41
CA GLU A 14 -2.21 2.41 -8.81
C GLU A 14 -1.94 3.91 -9.00
N ARG A 15 -2.40 4.76 -8.08
CA ARG A 15 -2.13 6.21 -8.12
C ARG A 15 -0.73 6.56 -7.62
N LEU A 16 -0.15 5.73 -6.76
CA LEU A 16 1.20 5.90 -6.20
C LEU A 16 2.26 5.22 -7.07
N GLU A 17 1.94 4.02 -7.59
CA GLU A 17 2.83 3.20 -8.39
C GLU A 17 2.10 2.71 -9.65
N PRO A 18 2.50 3.12 -10.86
CA PRO A 18 1.87 2.66 -12.09
C PRO A 18 2.23 1.21 -12.48
N ASP A 19 3.31 0.63 -11.97
CA ASP A 19 3.67 -0.77 -12.24
C ASP A 19 2.78 -1.73 -11.45
N ARG A 20 1.85 -2.36 -12.16
CA ARG A 20 0.94 -3.37 -11.61
C ARG A 20 1.68 -4.54 -10.95
N ASN A 21 2.85 -4.95 -11.44
CA ASN A 21 3.60 -6.05 -10.83
C ASN A 21 4.14 -5.65 -9.46
N ALA A 22 4.62 -4.42 -9.32
CA ALA A 22 5.07 -3.88 -8.04
C ALA A 22 3.92 -3.75 -7.03
N ILE A 23 2.72 -3.35 -7.48
CA ILE A 23 1.52 -3.33 -6.62
C ILE A 23 1.19 -4.72 -6.12
N TRP A 24 1.19 -5.73 -7.00
CA TRP A 24 0.89 -7.11 -6.59
C TRP A 24 1.95 -7.64 -5.63
N ASP A 25 3.23 -7.43 -5.93
CA ASP A 25 4.31 -7.84 -5.04
C ASP A 25 4.18 -7.19 -3.66
N TRP A 26 3.88 -5.89 -3.60
CA TRP A 26 3.63 -5.20 -2.34
C TRP A 26 2.41 -5.78 -1.60
N LEU A 27 1.32 -6.06 -2.31
CA LEU A 27 0.08 -6.54 -1.71
C LEU A 27 0.27 -7.89 -1.01
N PHE A 28 1.10 -8.76 -1.59
CA PHE A 28 1.30 -10.15 -1.14
C PHE A 28 2.56 -10.37 -0.30
N HIS A 29 3.62 -9.58 -0.47
CA HIS A 29 4.94 -9.87 0.10
C HIS A 29 5.52 -8.74 0.95
N ALA A 30 5.15 -7.48 0.71
CA ALA A 30 5.70 -6.38 1.49
C ALA A 30 5.04 -6.26 2.86
N GLN A 31 5.86 -6.28 3.91
CA GLN A 31 5.41 -6.07 5.28
C GLN A 31 5.19 -4.58 5.55
N ILE A 32 4.01 -4.25 6.07
CA ILE A 32 3.66 -2.89 6.49
C ILE A 32 4.01 -2.75 7.97
N GLU A 33 5.22 -2.27 8.26
CA GLU A 33 5.78 -2.15 9.61
C GLU A 33 4.86 -1.37 10.56
N THR A 34 4.26 -0.28 10.09
CA THR A 34 3.35 0.56 10.88
C THR A 34 2.03 -0.13 11.24
N LEU A 35 1.70 -1.24 10.58
CA LEU A 35 0.51 -2.05 10.81
C LEU A 35 0.87 -3.44 11.38
N GLY A 36 1.97 -3.52 12.13
CA GLY A 36 2.39 -4.72 12.84
C GLY A 36 3.12 -5.73 11.95
N SER A 37 3.87 -5.24 10.95
CA SER A 37 4.69 -6.04 10.02
C SER A 37 3.91 -7.11 9.26
N ARG A 38 2.65 -6.79 8.91
CA ARG A 38 1.77 -7.66 8.11
C ARG A 38 1.67 -7.15 6.69
N THR A 39 1.40 -8.06 5.76
CA THR A 39 1.09 -7.71 4.37
C THR A 39 -0.30 -7.08 4.26
N ALA A 40 -0.52 -6.35 3.17
CA ALA A 40 -1.84 -5.78 2.88
C ALA A 40 -2.91 -6.88 2.78
N MET A 41 -2.59 -8.03 2.16
CA MET A 41 -3.51 -9.16 2.07
C MET A 41 -3.88 -9.74 3.43
N GLU A 42 -2.92 -9.96 4.33
CA GLU A 42 -3.21 -10.46 5.68
C GLU A 42 -4.11 -9.49 6.47
N LEU A 43 -3.89 -8.19 6.30
CA LEU A 43 -4.74 -7.17 6.91
C LEU A 43 -6.16 -7.21 6.34
N ILE A 44 -6.33 -7.39 5.03
CA ILE A 44 -7.64 -7.57 4.40
C ILE A 44 -8.35 -8.82 4.95
N PHE A 45 -7.65 -9.95 5.06
CA PHE A 45 -8.24 -11.20 5.57
C PHE A 45 -8.59 -11.14 7.06
N THR A 46 -7.95 -10.25 7.82
CA THR A 46 -8.21 -10.03 9.25
C THR A 46 -9.16 -8.85 9.52
N ASP A 47 -9.94 -8.43 8.52
CA ASP A 47 -10.92 -7.33 8.58
C ASP A 47 -10.30 -5.94 8.88
N GLN A 48 -8.99 -5.80 8.63
CA GLN A 48 -8.22 -4.57 8.83
C GLN A 48 -7.90 -3.85 7.51
N GLY A 49 -8.57 -4.20 6.41
CA GLY A 49 -8.33 -3.59 5.09
C GLY A 49 -8.55 -2.08 5.05
N GLU A 50 -9.47 -1.53 5.87
CA GLU A 50 -9.66 -0.08 5.98
C GLU A 50 -8.44 0.65 6.55
N ARG A 51 -7.61 -0.02 7.37
CA ARG A 51 -6.34 0.57 7.85
C ARG A 51 -5.33 0.71 6.73
N VAL A 52 -5.31 -0.24 5.80
CA VAL A 52 -4.47 -0.19 4.58
C VAL A 52 -4.94 0.93 3.66
N VAL A 53 -6.25 1.09 3.49
CA VAL A 53 -6.84 2.21 2.75
C VAL A 53 -6.42 3.56 3.36
N ALA A 54 -6.58 3.74 4.66
CA ALA A 54 -6.22 4.98 5.33
C ALA A 54 -4.73 5.32 5.18
N LEU A 55 -3.86 4.30 5.20
CA LEU A 55 -2.42 4.45 4.94
C LEU A 55 -2.16 4.96 3.51
N LEU A 56 -2.78 4.34 2.50
CA LEU A 56 -2.61 4.75 1.10
C LEU A 56 -3.19 6.15 0.83
N GLU A 57 -4.33 6.48 1.43
CA GLU A 57 -4.91 7.83 1.35
C GLU A 57 -4.02 8.88 2.01
N HIS A 58 -3.34 8.54 3.12
CA HIS A 58 -2.34 9.42 3.73
C HIS A 58 -1.13 9.61 2.81
N ALA A 59 -0.57 8.52 2.29
CA ALA A 59 0.56 8.57 1.35
C ALA A 59 0.23 9.43 0.11
N LEU A 60 -0.97 9.29 -0.45
CA LEU A 60 -1.43 10.12 -1.57
C LEU A 60 -1.53 11.60 -1.21
N ARG A 61 -2.01 11.93 0.00
CA ARG A 61 -2.06 13.32 0.47
C ARG A 61 -0.66 13.90 0.70
N ASP A 62 0.29 13.09 1.16
CA ASP A 62 1.68 13.47 1.30
C ASP A 62 2.36 13.66 -0.06
N GLU A 63 2.11 12.81 -1.05
CA GLU A 63 2.64 13.00 -2.42
C GLU A 63 2.11 14.29 -3.07
N GLU A 64 0.84 14.62 -2.83
CA GLU A 64 0.23 15.86 -3.33
C GLU A 64 0.66 17.10 -2.50
N GLY A 65 1.22 16.90 -1.31
CA GLY A 65 1.55 17.96 -0.33
C GLY A 65 3.04 18.16 0.01
N ALA A 66 3.93 17.23 -0.36
CA ALA A 66 5.30 17.19 0.15
C ALA A 66 6.33 16.88 -0.97
N SER A 67 6.87 17.90 -1.62
CA SER A 67 8.21 18.35 -1.25
C SER A 67 8.33 18.59 0.27
N VAL A 68 8.60 17.53 1.04
CA VAL A 68 9.21 17.46 2.40
C VAL A 68 8.80 16.13 3.08
N VAL A 69 9.73 15.16 3.05
CA VAL A 69 9.81 13.97 3.93
C VAL A 69 9.00 12.71 3.52
N THR A 70 9.64 11.91 2.66
CA THR A 70 9.79 10.44 2.75
C THR A 70 8.58 9.65 3.29
N GLY A 71 7.57 9.43 2.45
CA GLY A 71 6.36 8.66 2.78
C GLY A 71 6.10 7.41 1.94
N ILE A 72 7.01 7.04 1.02
CA ILE A 72 7.10 5.70 0.44
C ILE A 72 8.55 5.31 0.59
N GLN A 73 8.91 4.72 1.73
CA GLN A 73 10.22 4.05 1.83
C GLN A 73 10.26 3.03 0.70
N ARG A 74 11.07 3.37 -0.31
CA ARG A 74 11.42 2.61 -1.51
C ARG A 74 10.80 1.21 -1.50
N LEU A 75 9.85 0.97 -2.41
CA LEU A 75 9.69 -0.36 -2.97
C LEU A 75 11.10 -0.94 -3.16
N PRO A 76 11.43 -2.11 -2.61
CA PRO A 76 12.77 -2.67 -2.72
C PRO A 76 13.04 -2.84 -4.22
N ARG A 77 13.74 -1.88 -4.82
CA ARG A 77 14.32 -2.06 -6.14
C ARG A 77 15.34 -3.16 -5.94
N HIS A 78 14.97 -4.34 -6.40
CA HIS A 78 15.84 -5.49 -6.51
C HIS A 78 16.94 -5.08 -7.51
N ASP A 79 17.98 -4.42 -6.99
CA ASP A 79 19.21 -4.16 -7.71
C ASP A 79 19.89 -5.51 -7.84
N ARG A 80 19.94 -6.00 -9.08
CA ARG A 80 20.53 -7.28 -9.46
C ARG A 80 22.00 -7.09 -9.81
#